data_AF-A0A9D2QUB3-F1
#
_entry.id   AF-A0A9D2QUB3-F1
#
_cell.length_a   1.000
_cell.length_b   1.000
_cell.length_c   1.000
_cell.angle_alpha   90.00
_cell.angle_beta   90.00
_cell.angle_gamma   90.00
#
_symmetry.space_group_name_H-M   'P 1'
#
loop_
_entity.id
_entity.type
_entity.pdbx_description
1 polymer ?
#
loop_
_entity_poly.entity_id
_entity_poly.type
_entity_poly.pdbx_seq_one_letter_code
_entity_poly.pdbx_strand_id
1 'polypeptide(L)'
;MKNVEVQLKGDLLIIGKDPRLVVNLKSQENYIETGSRKIPYRKKIQFSRDLLEGKRQNVFQTAVSYYYQQACQVAEGMRIAEQYRLKANRTVREKGREEPL
;
A
#
# COMPACT_ATOMS: atom_id res chain seq x y z
N MET A 1 9.04 16.35 -9.37
CA MET A 1 8.39 15.28 -8.57
C MET A 1 8.50 15.68 -7.10
N LYS A 2 7.42 15.60 -6.31
CA LYS A 2 7.51 15.82 -4.86
C LYS A 2 8.25 14.62 -4.24
N ASN A 3 9.22 14.88 -3.35
CA ASN A 3 9.89 13.83 -2.61
C ASN A 3 8.87 13.10 -1.73
N VAL A 4 8.84 11.77 -1.82
CA VAL A 4 8.00 10.95 -0.96
C VAL A 4 8.64 10.92 0.42
N GLU A 5 7.82 11.10 1.46
CA GLU A 5 8.32 11.02 2.83
C GLU A 5 8.77 9.60 3.16
N VAL A 6 9.93 9.47 3.78
CA VAL A 6 10.48 8.18 4.20
C VAL A 6 10.98 8.28 5.64
N GLN A 7 10.64 7.29 6.45
CA GLN A 7 11.09 7.16 7.83
C GLN A 7 11.67 5.76 8.05
N LEU A 8 12.85 5.68 8.67
CA LEU A 8 13.45 4.42 9.10
C LEU A 8 13.19 4.24 10.61
N LYS A 9 12.55 3.13 11.00
CA LYS A 9 12.27 2.75 12.39
C LYS A 9 12.74 1.32 12.64
N GLY A 10 13.96 1.18 13.16
CA GLY A 10 14.62 -0.13 13.27
C GLY A 10 14.75 -0.79 11.89
N ASP A 11 14.20 -1.99 11.75
CA ASP A 11 14.20 -2.74 10.48
C ASP A 11 13.06 -2.35 9.52
N LEU A 12 12.24 -1.36 9.88
CA LEU A 12 11.09 -0.92 9.07
C LEU A 12 11.39 0.37 8.33
N LEU A 13 11.24 0.35 7.00
CA LEU A 13 11.23 1.54 6.16
C LEU A 13 9.77 1.90 5.83
N ILE A 14 9.30 3.03 6.35
CA ILE A 14 7.95 3.54 6.18
C ILE A 14 7.96 4.62 5.10
N ILE A 15 7.15 4.45 4.07
CA ILE A 15 7.14 5.31 2.88
C ILE A 15 5.73 5.89 2.70
N GLY A 16 5.64 7.23 2.63
CA GLY A 16 4.39 7.97 2.43
C GLY A 16 3.63 8.33 3.71
N LYS A 17 2.44 8.92 3.54
CA LYS A 17 1.60 9.42 4.65
C LYS A 17 0.28 8.66 4.82
N ASP A 18 -0.49 8.52 3.75
CA ASP A 18 -1.69 7.68 3.64
C ASP A 18 -2.02 7.49 2.13
N PRO A 19 -1.99 6.26 1.60
CA PRO A 19 -1.54 5.03 2.26
C PRO A 19 -0.06 5.09 2.66
N ARG A 20 0.38 4.25 3.59
CA ARG A 20 1.80 4.05 3.94
C ARG A 20 2.26 2.69 3.46
N LEU A 21 3.36 2.65 2.73
CA LEU A 21 4.04 1.40 2.41
C LEU A 21 5.07 1.12 3.51
N VAL A 22 4.89 0.01 4.23
CA VAL A 22 5.82 -0.46 5.25
C VAL A 22 6.64 -1.61 4.68
N VAL A 23 7.95 -1.41 4.60
CA VAL A 23 8.91 -2.39 4.09
C VAL A 23 9.71 -2.94 5.26
N ASN A 24 9.61 -4.25 5.50
CA ASN A 24 10.47 -4.92 6.47
C ASN A 24 11.79 -5.29 5.78
N LEU A 25 12.86 -4.57 6.11
CA LEU A 25 14.17 -4.73 5.48
C LEU A 25 14.80 -6.10 5.79
N LYS A 26 14.33 -6.80 6.85
CA LYS A 26 14.83 -8.11 7.28
C LYS A 26 13.96 -9.27 6.79
N SER A 27 12.67 -9.29 7.14
CA SER A 27 11.77 -10.41 6.81
C SER A 27 11.12 -10.30 5.43
N GLN A 28 11.13 -9.11 4.81
CA GLN A 28 10.40 -8.81 3.57
C GLN A 28 8.88 -9.01 3.67
N GLU A 29 8.34 -9.12 4.89
CA GLU A 29 6.90 -9.10 5.15
C GLU A 29 6.38 -7.66 5.04
N ASN A 30 6.29 -7.18 3.81
CA ASN A 30 5.86 -5.84 3.49
C ASN A 30 4.34 -5.73 3.52
N TYR A 31 3.82 -4.56 3.87
CA TYR A 31 2.39 -4.30 3.90
C TYR A 31 2.08 -2.83 3.64
N ILE A 32 0.84 -2.57 3.24
CA ILE A 32 0.30 -1.23 3.06
C ILE A 32 -0.64 -0.94 4.22
N GLU A 33 -0.40 0.14 4.95
CA GLU A 33 -1.34 0.69 5.92
C GLU A 33 -2.21 1.73 5.24
N THR A 34 -3.53 1.61 5.36
CA THR A 34 -4.49 2.61 4.87
C THR A 34 -5.71 2.65 5.77
N GLY A 35 -5.99 3.80 6.38
CA GLY A 35 -6.97 3.90 7.46
C GLY A 35 -6.71 2.88 8.59
N SER A 36 -7.69 2.03 8.89
CA SER A 36 -7.59 0.95 9.88
C SER A 36 -7.14 -0.40 9.31
N ARG A 37 -6.79 -0.47 8.03
CA ARG A 37 -6.48 -1.73 7.32
C ARG A 37 -4.99 -1.91 7.13
N LYS A 38 -4.53 -3.17 7.24
CA LYS A 38 -3.22 -3.62 6.79
C LYS A 38 -3.40 -4.58 5.62
N ILE A 39 -2.85 -4.23 4.47
CA ILE A 39 -2.95 -5.01 3.24
C ILE A 39 -1.58 -5.66 2.98
N PRO A 40 -1.45 -7.00 2.97
CA PRO A 40 -0.19 -7.65 2.65
C PRO A 40 0.32 -7.23 1.27
N TYR A 41 1.59 -6.85 1.19
CA TYR A 41 2.23 -6.40 -0.04
C TYR A 41 3.35 -7.39 -0.42
N ARG A 42 3.00 -8.40 -1.21
CA ARG A 42 3.88 -9.54 -1.51
C ARG A 42 5.05 -9.21 -2.46
N LYS A 43 5.17 -7.97 -2.93
CA LYS A 43 6.33 -7.60 -3.73
C LYS A 43 7.55 -7.47 -2.85
N LYS A 44 8.62 -8.14 -3.29
CA LYS A 44 9.95 -8.03 -2.70
C LYS A 44 10.49 -6.62 -2.93
N ILE A 45 10.99 -5.97 -1.89
CA ILE A 45 11.59 -4.64 -1.95
C ILE A 45 12.93 -4.71 -1.24
N GLN A 46 14.00 -4.64 -2.02
CA GLN A 46 15.36 -4.66 -1.50
C GLN A 46 16.05 -3.35 -1.83
N PHE A 47 16.58 -2.72 -0.79
CA PHE A 47 17.50 -1.60 -0.91
C PHE A 47 18.88 -2.10 -0.51
N SER A 48 19.89 -1.77 -1.29
CA SER A 48 21.27 -2.04 -0.93
C SER A 48 21.70 -1.12 0.23
N ARG A 49 22.71 -1.57 0.99
CA ARG A 49 23.19 -0.83 2.17
C ARG A 49 23.66 0.58 1.81
N ASP A 50 24.32 0.76 0.68
CA ASP A 50 24.74 2.08 0.16
C ASP A 50 23.56 3.02 -0.14
N LEU A 51 22.43 2.48 -0.62
CA LEU A 51 21.21 3.26 -0.82
C LEU A 51 20.60 3.71 0.50
N LEU A 52 20.54 2.82 1.49
CA LEU A 52 20.04 3.12 2.83
C LEU A 52 20.94 4.09 3.61
N GLU A 53 22.25 4.05 3.36
CA GLU A 53 23.25 4.98 3.91
C GLU A 53 23.27 6.34 3.17
N GLY A 54 22.43 6.53 2.16
CA GLY A 54 22.30 7.81 1.45
C GLY A 54 23.37 8.10 0.39
N LYS A 55 24.27 7.15 0.09
CA LYS A 55 25.37 7.33 -0.88
C LYS A 55 24.86 7.62 -2.30
N ARG A 56 23.64 7.21 -2.62
CA ARG A 56 23.00 7.39 -3.94
C ARG A 56 21.56 7.90 -3.78
N GLN A 57 21.41 9.07 -3.19
CA GLN A 57 20.10 9.64 -2.84
C GLN A 57 19.11 9.72 -4.01
N ASN A 58 19.56 10.09 -5.22
CA ASN A 58 18.67 10.17 -6.40
C ASN A 58 18.10 8.80 -6.79
N VAL A 59 18.92 7.75 -6.73
CA VAL A 59 18.52 6.37 -7.02
C VAL A 59 17.54 5.88 -5.95
N PHE A 60 17.84 6.16 -4.68
CA PHE A 60 16.97 5.83 -3.57
C PHE A 60 15.59 6.49 -3.72
N GLN A 61 15.54 7.80 -3.98
CA GLN A 61 14.28 8.53 -4.16
C GLN A 61 13.47 8.03 -5.35
N THR A 62 14.14 7.65 -6.44
CA THR A 62 13.48 7.07 -7.62
C THR A 62 12.84 5.72 -7.28
N ALA A 63 13.58 4.84 -6.61
CA ALA A 63 13.09 3.52 -6.19
C ALA A 63 11.93 3.65 -5.18
N VAL A 64 12.08 4.49 -4.17
CA VAL A 64 11.03 4.79 -3.19
C VAL A 64 9.76 5.29 -3.88
N SER A 65 9.89 6.25 -4.80
CA SER A 65 8.75 6.82 -5.53
C SER A 65 8.03 5.76 -6.36
N TYR A 66 8.78 4.89 -7.03
CA TYR A 66 8.23 3.79 -7.83
C TYR A 66 7.43 2.79 -6.97
N TYR A 67 8.02 2.31 -5.87
CA TYR A 67 7.33 1.36 -4.99
C TYR A 67 6.12 1.99 -4.30
N TYR A 68 6.25 3.25 -3.89
CA TYR A 68 5.15 3.98 -3.29
C TYR A 68 3.98 4.15 -4.25
N GLN A 69 4.24 4.53 -5.51
CA GLN A 69 3.19 4.66 -6.53
C GLN A 69 2.45 3.33 -6.73
N GLN A 70 3.15 2.21 -6.74
CA GLN A 70 2.51 0.89 -6.83
C GLN A 70 1.67 0.57 -5.59
N ALA A 71 2.16 0.89 -4.40
CA ALA A 71 1.39 0.70 -3.17
C ALA A 71 0.10 1.52 -3.19
N CYS A 72 0.14 2.77 -3.66
CA CYS A 72 -1.04 3.60 -3.85
C CYS A 72 -2.05 2.97 -4.81
N GLN A 73 -1.59 2.43 -5.95
CA GLN A 73 -2.46 1.74 -6.90
C GLN A 73 -3.15 0.50 -6.30
N VAL A 74 -2.42 -0.28 -5.49
CA VAL A 74 -2.99 -1.44 -4.79
C VAL A 74 -4.03 -1.01 -3.76
N ALA A 75 -3.74 0.00 -2.94
CA ALA A 75 -4.67 0.52 -1.95
C ALA A 75 -5.97 1.03 -2.61
N GLU A 76 -5.83 1.77 -3.71
CA GLU A 76 -6.96 2.30 -4.47
C GLU A 76 -7.79 1.18 -5.11
N GLY A 77 -7.15 0.18 -5.71
CA GLY A 77 -7.84 -0.99 -6.27
C GLY A 77 -8.64 -1.75 -5.21
N MET A 78 -8.08 -1.94 -4.01
CA MET A 78 -8.77 -2.56 -2.88
C MET A 78 -9.97 -1.72 -2.39
N ARG A 79 -9.83 -0.39 -2.36
CA ARG A 79 -10.91 0.54 -2.02
C ARG A 79 -12.07 0.44 -3.03
N ILE A 80 -11.76 0.40 -4.32
CA ILE A 80 -12.75 0.26 -5.40
C ILE A 80 -13.48 -1.09 -5.30
N ALA A 81 -12.73 -2.18 -5.10
CA ALA A 81 -13.30 -3.53 -4.97
C ALA A 81 -14.27 -3.63 -3.78
N GLU A 82 -13.93 -3.00 -2.65
CA GLU A 82 -14.82 -2.91 -1.48
C GLU A 82 -16.13 -2.18 -1.82
N GLN A 83 -16.02 -1.01 -2.46
CA GLN A 83 -17.20 -0.24 -2.86
C GLN A 83 -18.10 -1.02 -3.83
N TYR A 84 -17.51 -1.75 -4.77
CA TYR A 84 -18.25 -2.61 -5.67
C TYR A 84 -18.99 -3.73 -4.92
N ARG A 85 -18.30 -4.42 -4.00
CA ARG A 85 -18.89 -5.46 -3.15
C ARG A 85 -20.09 -4.96 -2.34
N LEU A 86 -19.98 -3.78 -1.74
CA LEU A 86 -21.06 -3.16 -0.97
C LEU A 86 -22.29 -2.85 -1.84
N LYS A 87 -22.07 -2.33 -3.07
CA LYS A 87 -23.15 -2.07 -4.03
C LYS A 87 -23.83 -3.36 -4.49
N ALA A 88 -23.06 -4.38 -4.86
CA ALA A 88 -23.60 -5.68 -5.29
C ALA A 88 -24.46 -6.32 -4.18
N ASN A 89 -23.97 -6.32 -2.94
CA ASN A 89 -24.71 -6.85 -1.79
C ASN A 89 -26.00 -6.08 -1.50
N ARG A 90 -26.01 -4.75 -1.71
CA ARG A 90 -27.22 -3.94 -1.60
C ARG A 90 -28.26 -4.35 -2.64
N THR A 91 -27.88 -4.48 -3.91
CA THR A 91 -28.78 -4.87 -5.00
C THR A 91 -29.40 -6.25 -4.77
N VAL A 92 -28.62 -7.23 -4.28
CA VAL A 92 -29.15 -8.56 -3.94
C VAL A 92 -30.18 -8.47 -2.80
N ARG A 93 -29.91 -7.67 -1.76
CA ARG A 93 -30.83 -7.48 -0.63
C ARG A 93 -32.13 -6.80 -1.04
N GLU A 94 -32.08 -5.83 -1.95
CA GLU A 94 -33.27 -5.14 -2.47
C GLU A 94 -34.12 -6.10 -3.33
N LYS A 95 -33.51 -6.87 -4.24
CA LYS A 95 -34.22 -7.91 -5.02
C LYS A 95 -34.91 -8.96 -4.14
N GLY A 96 -34.24 -9.46 -3.09
CA GLY A 96 -34.83 -10.44 -2.17
C GLY A 96 -35.96 -9.89 -1.29
N ARG A 97 -36.21 -8.57 -1.29
CA ARG A 97 -37.35 -7.94 -0.61
C ARG A 97 -38.53 -7.66 -1.55
N GLU A 98 -38.30 -7.63 -2.86
CA GLU A 98 -39.30 -7.35 -3.88
C GLU A 98 -40.04 -8.60 -4.36
N GLU A 99 -39.63 -9.80 -3.94
CA GLU A 99 -40.37 -11.05 -4.14
C GLU A 99 -41.16 -11.42 -2.86
N PRO A 100 -42.42 -11.00 -2.70
CA PRO A 100 -43.34 -11.65 -1.79
C PRO A 100 -43.84 -12.97 -2.42
N LEU A 101 -43.87 -14.03 -1.61
CA LEU A 101 -44.62 -15.26 -1.87
C LEU A 101 -46.12 -14.98 -2.02
#